data_AF-X0QSC2-F1
#
_entry.id   AF-X0QSC2-F1
#
_cell.length_a   1.000
_cell.length_b   1.000
_cell.length_c   1.000
_cell.angle_alpha   90.00
_cell.angle_beta   90.00
_cell.angle_gamma   90.00
#
_symmetry.space_group_name_H-M   'P 1'
#
loop_
_entity.id
_entity.type
_entity.pdbx_description
1 polymer ?
#
loop_
_entity_poly.entity_id
_entity_poly.type
_entity_poly.pdbx_seq_one_letter_code
_entity_poly.pdbx_strand_id
1 'polypeptide(L)'
;MVAKSAYNSGSKLADEQSGVVHDYTSKAKDKILNLVDSDGTKYTQVIEKNVMHTALITPTLAGDLAVTREGFWNDIERIETRKNAQLGTEIDVMFPDGITADQRIVLAERYAQTLSDRYNVLVDVAIHRHTVTRNMWGRLKWLS
;
A
#
# COMPACT_ATOMS: atom_id res chain seq x y z
N MET A 1 -8.47 9.21 -2.92
CA MET A 1 -7.36 8.81 -2.02
C MET A 1 -7.70 7.63 -1.12
N VAL A 2 -8.86 7.59 -0.45
CA VAL A 2 -9.26 6.46 0.42
C VAL A 2 -9.18 5.12 -0.31
N ALA A 3 -9.79 5.02 -1.51
CA ALA A 3 -9.73 3.82 -2.35
C ALA A 3 -8.30 3.35 -2.66
N LYS A 4 -7.41 4.30 -2.98
CA LYS A 4 -6.02 4.04 -3.36
C LYS A 4 -5.21 3.59 -2.14
N SER A 5 -5.39 4.25 -0.99
CA SER A 5 -4.77 3.84 0.26
C SER A 5 -5.23 2.43 0.67
N ALA A 6 -6.52 2.12 0.56
CA ALA A 6 -7.04 0.78 0.80
C ALA A 6 -6.38 -0.25 -0.12
N TYR A 7 -6.26 0.06 -1.42
CA TYR A 7 -5.64 -0.83 -2.41
C TYR A 7 -4.15 -1.09 -2.16
N ASN A 8 -3.39 -0.04 -1.80
CA ASN A 8 -1.96 -0.11 -1.55
C ASN A 8 -1.68 -0.87 -0.24
N SER A 9 -2.41 -0.55 0.83
CA SER A 9 -2.25 -1.19 2.14
C SER A 9 -2.92 -2.57 2.25
N GLY A 10 -3.77 -2.94 1.29
CA GLY A 10 -4.58 -4.16 1.42
C GLY A 10 -5.56 -4.07 2.59
N SER A 11 -6.08 -2.88 2.88
CA SER A 11 -7.01 -2.64 3.99
C SER A 11 -8.46 -2.61 3.51
N LYS A 12 -9.39 -2.62 4.46
CA LYS A 12 -10.78 -2.25 4.25
C LYS A 12 -10.99 -0.84 4.80
N LEU A 13 -11.31 0.12 3.93
CA LEU A 13 -11.56 1.52 4.31
C LEU A 13 -12.91 1.99 3.73
N ALA A 14 -13.66 2.78 4.49
CA ALA A 14 -14.85 3.48 4.05
C ALA A 14 -14.51 4.89 3.55
N ASP A 15 -15.00 5.25 2.37
CA ASP A 15 -15.00 6.61 1.84
C ASP A 15 -16.31 7.28 2.27
N GLU A 16 -16.21 8.28 3.14
CA GLU A 16 -17.35 8.98 3.72
C GLU A 16 -18.06 9.89 2.70
N GLN A 17 -17.35 10.39 1.68
CA GLN A 17 -17.92 11.29 0.69
C GLN A 17 -18.77 10.52 -0.33
N SER A 18 -18.29 9.37 -0.80
CA SER A 18 -19.02 8.54 -1.75
C SER A 18 -19.93 7.49 -1.10
N GLY A 19 -19.70 7.18 0.19
CA GLY A 19 -20.37 6.10 0.92
C GLY A 19 -19.88 4.70 0.52
N VAL A 20 -18.84 4.58 -0.31
CA VAL A 20 -18.31 3.30 -0.80
C VAL A 20 -17.32 2.71 0.19
N VAL A 21 -17.41 1.40 0.41
CA VAL A 21 -16.41 0.64 1.18
C VAL A 21 -15.45 -0.08 0.23
N HIS A 22 -14.16 0.23 0.37
CA HIS A 22 -13.08 -0.37 -0.39
C HIS A 22 -12.42 -1.49 0.40
N ASP A 23 -12.75 -2.75 0.10
CA ASP A 23 -12.18 -3.93 0.77
C ASP A 23 -11.11 -4.62 -0.10
N TYR A 24 -9.84 -4.44 0.27
CA TYR A 24 -8.70 -5.10 -0.36
C TYR A 24 -7.96 -6.05 0.60
N THR A 25 -8.63 -6.51 1.67
CA THR A 25 -8.02 -7.38 2.70
C THR A 25 -7.47 -8.70 2.16
N SER A 26 -7.96 -9.15 1.01
CA SER A 26 -7.43 -10.33 0.31
C SER A 26 -5.98 -10.18 -0.17
N LYS A 27 -5.45 -8.95 -0.26
CA LYS A 27 -4.04 -8.70 -0.61
C LYS A 27 -3.08 -8.86 0.56
N ALA A 28 -3.58 -8.74 1.79
CA ALA A 28 -2.80 -8.86 3.02
C ALA A 28 -2.86 -10.28 3.61
N LYS A 29 -3.51 -11.24 2.92
CA LYS A 29 -3.72 -12.61 3.37
C LYS A 29 -3.11 -13.61 2.40
N ASP A 30 -2.55 -14.69 2.94
CA ASP A 30 -2.20 -15.86 2.15
C ASP A 30 -3.49 -16.53 1.67
N LYS A 31 -3.45 -17.05 0.45
CA LYS A 31 -4.56 -17.79 -0.15
C LYS A 31 -4.15 -19.23 -0.31
N ILE A 32 -4.96 -20.11 0.26
CA ILE A 32 -4.81 -21.55 0.11
C ILE A 32 -5.74 -21.99 -1.01
N LEU A 33 -5.17 -22.53 -2.09
CA LEU A 33 -5.90 -23.14 -3.18
C LEU A 33 -5.78 -24.66 -3.07
N ASN A 34 -6.91 -25.34 -3.05
CA ASN A 34 -6.97 -26.79 -3.16
C ASN A 34 -7.27 -27.11 -4.63
N LEU A 35 -6.27 -27.68 -5.31
CA LEU A 35 -6.29 -27.98 -6.73
C LEU A 35 -6.40 -29.48 -6.94
N VAL A 36 -7.03 -29.87 -8.03
CA VAL A 36 -7.15 -31.27 -8.46
C VAL A 36 -6.78 -31.32 -9.93
N ASP A 37 -5.79 -32.15 -10.27
CA ASP A 37 -5.38 -32.39 -11.65
C ASP A 37 -6.41 -33.29 -12.37
N SER A 38 -6.30 -33.36 -13.69
CA SER A 38 -7.22 -34.16 -14.53
C SER A 38 -7.20 -35.66 -14.22
N ASP A 39 -6.12 -36.16 -13.62
CA ASP A 39 -5.98 -37.55 -13.18
C ASP A 39 -6.53 -37.82 -11.76
N GLY A 40 -7.06 -36.77 -11.11
CA GLY A 40 -7.61 -36.84 -9.75
C GLY A 40 -6.60 -36.56 -8.64
N THR A 41 -5.33 -36.29 -8.95
CA THR A 41 -4.32 -35.96 -7.94
C THR A 41 -4.59 -34.60 -7.29
N LYS A 42 -4.51 -34.52 -5.96
CA LYS A 42 -4.85 -33.32 -5.19
C LYS A 42 -3.60 -32.63 -4.66
N TYR A 43 -3.54 -31.32 -4.80
CA TYR A 43 -2.44 -30.50 -4.29
C TYR A 43 -2.96 -29.24 -3.62
N THR A 44 -2.20 -28.77 -2.63
CA THR A 44 -2.44 -27.48 -1.98
C THR A 44 -1.40 -26.48 -2.46
N GLN A 45 -1.85 -25.39 -3.07
CA GLN A 45 -1.00 -24.27 -3.43
C GLN A 45 -1.24 -23.12 -2.45
N VAL A 46 -0.17 -22.65 -1.82
CA VAL A 46 -0.21 -21.42 -1.02
C VAL A 46 0.25 -20.27 -1.90
N ILE A 47 -0.67 -19.37 -2.22
CA ILE A 47 -0.36 -18.07 -2.80
C ILE A 47 -0.18 -17.11 -1.64
N GLU A 48 1.07 -16.80 -1.32
CA GLU A 48 1.36 -15.91 -0.22
C GLU A 48 0.84 -14.47 -0.48
N LYS A 49 0.60 -13.69 0.58
CA LYS A 49 0.07 -12.32 0.56
C LYS A 49 0.93 -11.34 -0.25
N ASN A 50 0.32 -10.34 -0.90
CA ASN A 50 1.08 -9.34 -1.65
C ASN A 50 1.56 -8.17 -0.77
N VAL A 51 0.77 -7.76 0.23
CA VAL A 51 1.17 -6.68 1.14
C VAL A 51 1.98 -7.27 2.29
N MET A 52 3.22 -6.83 2.41
CA MET A 52 4.19 -7.32 3.39
C MET A 52 4.22 -6.47 4.65
N HIS A 53 4.14 -5.13 4.49
CA HIS A 53 4.21 -4.17 5.58
C HIS A 53 3.40 -2.91 5.26
N THR A 54 2.84 -2.27 6.28
CA THR A 54 2.20 -0.97 6.15
C THR A 54 2.45 -0.13 7.41
N ALA A 55 2.61 1.18 7.25
CA ALA A 55 2.78 2.10 8.36
C ALA A 55 2.19 3.47 8.03
N LEU A 56 1.79 4.22 9.04
CA LEU A 56 1.52 5.65 8.93
C LEU A 56 2.62 6.37 9.71
N ILE A 57 3.39 7.18 9.02
CA ILE A 57 4.51 7.90 9.61
C ILE A 57 4.09 9.36 9.75
N THR A 58 4.04 9.84 10.99
CA THR A 58 3.75 11.23 11.33
C THR A 58 5.05 12.00 11.54
N PRO A 59 5.03 13.33 11.34
CA PRO A 59 6.19 14.14 11.68
C PRO A 59 6.48 14.04 13.18
N THR A 60 7.74 14.04 13.58
CA THR A 60 8.15 13.98 14.99
C THR A 60 7.52 15.11 15.81
N LEU A 61 7.32 16.29 15.21
CA LEU A 61 6.67 17.42 15.85
C LEU A 61 5.19 17.17 16.21
N ALA A 62 4.55 16.16 15.59
CA ALA A 62 3.17 15.79 15.88
C ALA A 62 3.02 15.06 17.23
N GLY A 63 4.13 14.64 17.86
CA GLY A 63 4.12 13.97 19.16
C GLY A 63 3.29 12.69 19.13
N ASP A 64 2.47 12.50 20.17
CA ASP A 64 1.65 11.29 20.38
C ASP A 64 0.32 11.31 19.59
N LEU A 65 0.27 12.03 18.47
CA LEU A 65 -0.93 12.09 17.65
C LEU A 65 -1.29 10.69 17.13
N ALA A 66 -2.41 10.16 17.62
CA ALA A 66 -2.98 8.92 17.13
C ALA A 66 -3.74 9.19 15.82
N VAL A 67 -3.30 8.56 14.74
CA VAL A 67 -3.92 8.68 13.41
C VAL A 67 -4.32 7.31 12.89
N THR A 68 -5.53 7.22 12.32
CA THR A 68 -5.96 6.05 11.55
C THR A 68 -5.88 6.36 10.06
N ARG A 69 -5.65 5.32 9.25
CA ARG A 69 -5.56 5.45 7.79
C ARG A 69 -6.87 5.93 7.19
N GLU A 70 -7.98 5.38 7.68
CA GLU A 70 -9.33 5.77 7.27
C GLU A 70 -9.60 7.24 7.62
N GLY A 71 -9.37 7.65 8.87
CA GLY A 71 -9.61 9.02 9.31
C GLY A 71 -8.77 10.03 8.54
N PHE A 72 -7.47 9.77 8.40
CA PHE A 72 -6.57 10.67 7.68
C PHE A 72 -7.01 10.90 6.23
N TRP A 73 -7.28 9.84 5.47
CA TRP A 73 -7.63 10.00 4.06
C TRP A 73 -9.02 10.60 3.85
N ASN A 74 -9.99 10.31 4.73
CA ASN A 74 -11.28 10.99 4.71
C ASN A 74 -11.15 12.48 5.07
N ASP A 75 -10.31 12.84 6.05
CA ASP A 75 -10.05 14.24 6.39
C ASP A 75 -9.42 15.02 5.23
N ILE A 76 -8.44 14.43 4.53
CA ILE A 76 -7.82 15.04 3.35
C ILE A 76 -8.83 15.25 2.22
N GLU A 77 -9.66 14.24 1.91
CA GLU A 77 -10.68 14.35 0.86
C GLU A 77 -11.76 15.38 1.21
N ARG A 78 -12.14 15.50 2.48
CA ARG A 78 -13.09 16.49 2.97
C ARG A 78 -12.56 17.91 2.87
N ILE A 79 -11.29 18.12 3.20
CA ILE A 79 -10.65 19.45 3.14
C ILE A 79 -10.47 19.90 1.70
N GLU A 80 -10.07 19.00 0.81
CA GLU A 80 -9.70 19.36 -0.54
C GLU A 80 -10.76 18.90 -1.56
N THR A 81 -11.76 19.77 -1.73
CA THR A 81 -12.97 19.52 -2.52
C THR A 81 -12.85 19.90 -4.00
N ARG A 82 -11.70 20.41 -4.44
CA ARG A 82 -11.50 20.83 -5.83
C ARG A 82 -11.20 19.62 -6.72
N LYS A 83 -11.97 19.47 -7.79
CA LYS A 83 -11.87 18.37 -8.78
C LYS A 83 -10.46 18.17 -9.40
N ASN A 84 -9.61 19.20 -9.39
CA ASN A 84 -8.26 19.17 -9.96
C ASN A 84 -7.15 19.21 -8.88
N ALA A 85 -7.49 19.06 -7.61
CA ALA A 85 -6.48 19.13 -6.57
C ALA A 85 -5.58 17.89 -6.56
N GLN A 86 -4.28 18.12 -6.42
CA GLN A 86 -3.31 17.06 -6.18
C GLN A 86 -3.29 16.76 -4.68
N LEU A 87 -4.10 15.79 -4.26
CA LEU A 87 -4.32 15.41 -2.85
C LEU A 87 -3.10 14.77 -2.15
N GLY A 88 -2.04 14.48 -2.91
CA GLY A 88 -0.78 13.94 -2.40
C GLY A 88 0.23 13.62 -3.49
N THR A 89 1.46 13.33 -3.08
CA THR A 89 2.53 12.83 -3.95
C THR A 89 2.70 11.33 -3.74
N GLU A 90 2.66 10.55 -4.82
CA GLU A 90 3.00 9.12 -4.80
C GLU A 90 4.46 8.94 -5.20
N ILE A 91 5.22 8.18 -4.40
CA ILE A 91 6.63 7.89 -4.64
C ILE A 91 6.81 6.36 -4.63
N ASP A 92 7.14 5.81 -5.79
CA ASP A 92 7.51 4.39 -5.92
C ASP A 92 9.02 4.23 -5.70
N VAL A 93 9.40 3.40 -4.72
CA VAL A 93 10.80 3.12 -4.40
C VAL A 93 11.10 1.65 -4.68
N MET A 94 12.18 1.40 -5.41
CA MET A 94 12.73 0.05 -5.59
C MET A 94 13.81 -0.21 -4.54
N PHE A 95 13.78 -1.41 -3.98
CA PHE A 95 14.81 -1.86 -3.06
C PHE A 95 15.95 -2.52 -3.83
N PRO A 96 17.21 -2.33 -3.42
CA PRO A 96 18.34 -3.09 -3.95
C PRO A 96 18.14 -4.60 -3.79
N ASP A 97 18.79 -5.37 -4.67
CA ASP A 97 18.91 -6.81 -4.46
C ASP A 97 19.77 -7.11 -3.23
N GLY A 98 19.56 -8.27 -2.62
CA GLY A 98 20.36 -8.74 -1.49
C GLY A 98 20.00 -8.16 -0.11
N ILE A 99 18.98 -7.30 0.01
CA ILE A 99 18.45 -6.87 1.31
C ILE A 99 17.22 -7.67 1.75
N THR A 100 17.17 -8.01 3.03
CA THR A 100 16.10 -8.82 3.65
C THR A 100 14.78 -8.04 3.76
N ALA A 101 13.68 -8.75 4.01
CA ALA A 101 12.37 -8.11 4.22
C ALA A 101 12.41 -7.08 5.38
N ASP A 102 13.04 -7.43 6.50
CA ASP A 102 13.15 -6.53 7.66
C ASP A 102 13.99 -5.29 7.35
N GLN A 103 15.09 -5.45 6.59
CA GLN A 103 15.90 -4.32 6.15
C GLN A 103 15.12 -3.38 5.22
N ARG A 104 14.24 -3.93 4.35
CA ARG A 104 13.35 -3.11 3.51
C ARG A 104 12.38 -2.29 4.34
N ILE A 105 11.80 -2.88 5.39
CA ILE A 105 10.90 -2.19 6.33
C ILE A 105 11.63 -1.03 7.00
N VAL A 106 12.78 -1.31 7.63
CA VAL A 106 13.57 -0.29 8.33
C VAL A 106 13.99 0.84 7.39
N LEU A 107 14.43 0.52 6.16
CA LEU A 107 14.82 1.53 5.19
C LEU A 107 13.63 2.39 4.74
N ALA A 108 12.49 1.77 4.46
CA ALA A 108 11.28 2.46 4.04
C ALA A 108 10.77 3.42 5.12
N GLU A 109 10.69 2.96 6.37
CA GLU A 109 10.22 3.79 7.48
C GLU A 109 11.16 4.95 7.77
N ARG A 110 12.48 4.73 7.74
CA ARG A 110 13.47 5.82 7.90
C ARG A 110 13.38 6.86 6.79
N TYR A 111 13.22 6.40 5.55
CA TYR A 111 13.04 7.31 4.42
C TYR A 111 11.72 8.09 4.53
N ALA A 112 10.63 7.40 4.88
CA ALA A 112 9.33 8.02 5.13
C ALA A 112 9.38 9.03 6.28
N GLN A 113 10.06 8.73 7.38
CA GLN A 113 10.27 9.67 8.49
C GLN A 113 11.03 10.91 8.03
N THR A 114 12.08 10.73 7.22
CA THR A 114 12.85 11.86 6.65
C THR A 114 11.97 12.77 5.80
N LEU A 115 11.08 12.21 4.97
CA LEU A 115 10.11 12.98 4.20
C LEU A 115 9.09 13.67 5.10
N SER A 116 8.57 12.93 6.09
CA SER A 116 7.55 13.40 7.02
C SER A 116 8.03 14.60 7.83
N ASP A 117 9.22 14.51 8.42
CA ASP A 117 9.84 15.59 9.19
C ASP A 117 10.25 16.77 8.31
N ARG A 118 10.76 16.52 7.10
CA ARG A 118 11.22 17.58 6.21
C ARG A 118 10.08 18.43 5.67
N TYR A 119 8.97 17.78 5.31
CA TYR A 119 7.85 18.43 4.64
C TYR A 119 6.65 18.67 5.55
N ASN A 120 6.71 18.24 6.83
CA ASN A 120 5.62 18.30 7.79
C ASN A 120 4.34 17.64 7.27
N VAL A 121 4.48 16.46 6.66
CA VAL A 121 3.36 15.68 6.09
C VAL A 121 3.27 14.31 6.73
N LEU A 122 2.08 13.74 6.79
CA LEU A 122 1.92 12.31 7.07
C LEU A 122 2.29 11.49 5.82
N VAL A 123 3.01 10.39 6.01
CA VAL A 123 3.39 9.46 4.93
C VAL A 123 2.72 8.11 5.15
N ASP A 124 1.92 7.67 4.17
CA ASP A 124 1.29 6.35 4.15
C ASP A 124 2.18 5.35 3.40
N VAL A 125 2.81 4.43 4.15
CA VAL A 125 3.75 3.45 3.62
C VAL A 125 3.03 2.12 3.36
N ALA A 126 3.26 1.54 2.19
CA ALA A 126 2.90 0.16 1.87
C ALA A 126 4.06 -0.53 1.13
N ILE A 127 4.50 -1.68 1.65
CA ILE A 127 5.54 -2.50 1.03
C ILE A 127 4.88 -3.75 0.45
N HIS A 128 5.05 -3.97 -0.85
CA HIS A 128 4.58 -5.17 -1.53
C HIS A 128 5.67 -6.22 -1.67
N ARG A 129 5.27 -7.48 -1.86
CA ARG A 129 6.19 -8.56 -2.19
C ARG A 129 7.00 -8.17 -3.42
N HIS A 130 8.29 -8.42 -3.35
CA HIS A 130 9.16 -8.36 -4.51
C HIS A 130 8.86 -9.55 -5.43
N THR A 131 8.11 -9.31 -6.51
CA THR A 131 7.98 -10.32 -7.56
C THR A 131 9.10 -10.11 -8.55
N VAL A 132 10.04 -11.07 -8.62
CA VAL A 132 11.17 -11.09 -9.57
C VAL A 132 10.73 -10.94 -11.04
N THR A 133 9.44 -11.18 -11.35
CA THR A 133 8.90 -11.12 -12.72
C THR A 133 8.41 -9.74 -13.20
N ARG A 134 8.52 -8.64 -12.43
CA ARG A 134 8.15 -7.31 -12.96
C ARG A 134 9.19 -6.67 -13.89
N ASN A 135 10.16 -7.44 -14.39
CA ASN A 135 11.10 -7.01 -15.44
C ASN A 135 11.04 -7.87 -16.71
N MET A 136 10.04 -8.77 -16.86
CA MET A 136 9.80 -9.49 -18.11
C MET A 136 8.30 -9.46 -18.46
N TRP A 137 7.95 -8.50 -19.33
CA TRP A 137 6.70 -8.33 -20.08
C TRP A 137 5.48 -7.69 -19.36
N GLY A 138 5.03 -6.53 -19.88
CA GLY A 138 3.59 -6.21 -19.96
C GLY A 138 3.03 -4.88 -19.42
N ARG A 139 3.53 -3.71 -19.87
CA ARG A 139 2.64 -2.54 -20.16
C ARG A 139 3.35 -1.49 -21.04
N LEU A 140 3.21 -1.64 -22.36
CA LEU A 140 3.23 -0.49 -23.26
C LEU A 140 1.91 0.27 -23.05
N LYS A 141 2.00 1.52 -22.58
CA LYS A 141 1.01 2.54 -22.89
C LYS A 141 1.76 3.82 -23.27
N TRP A 142 1.92 3.99 -24.58
CA TRP A 142 2.00 5.30 -25.20
C TRP A 142 0.62 5.93 -25.16
N LEU A 143 0.52 7.18 -24.72
CA LEU A 143 -0.46 8.14 -25.22
C LEU A 143 0.22 9.51 -25.26
N SER A 144 0.16 10.12 -26.45
CA SER A 144 0.56 11.50 -26.78
C SER A 144 -0.22 12.54 -25.98
#